data_AF-A0AAU8JJT0-F1
#
_entry.id   AF-A0AAU8JJT0-F1
#
_cell.length_a   1.000
_cell.length_b   1.000
_cell.length_c   1.000
_cell.angle_alpha   90.00
_cell.angle_beta   90.00
_cell.angle_gamma   90.00
#
_symmetry.space_group_name_H-M   'P 1'
#
loop_
_entity.id
_entity.type
_entity.pdbx_description
1 polymer ?
#
loop_
_entity_poly.entity_id
_entity_poly.type
_entity_poly.pdbx_seq_one_letter_code
_entity_poly.pdbx_strand_id
1 'polypeptide(L)'
;MSLCINPSCSKPDHPDNINHRYCQSCGSDLLIKDRYRVKRLLTDNSGFGKIFAAEEQGNPKILKVLKEHLNNNPKAVELFQQEANALSKLQHPGIPKVDGYFQYQTRHGLILHCIAMEKIEGLNLEEWLQQQGNHPISEAQAIAWLKQLAEILHQVHQQKYFHRDIKPSNIMLKDGQLVLIDFGTAREATYTYLAKMGSGYQVTAVVSAGYTPPEQMNSQAVPQSDFFALGRTFVHLLTGQHPANFYDSYNNVFRWRQDANISATLGDFIDALMSSKPGDRPMNTQVLLHKIDELNQNKAKSKINLFPIIVSAGIILSIGVFVGFFLANLQANYVTKTETKSERNSETPVITNSPDPSPQAIAPVPDPNLPNSTPQPLPSLPQELILPPISVSMDYSQLESFLKAKKWQEADQATRNLMLKIAGREKEGWLDSPSIGNFPCEDLAKINQLWLQYSEGKFAFTVQKSIWDTAVWNREVTNEVYGVFADRVGWRVNNKWLKYAEYNFTLDAPQGHLPQMFNQNKLPSNRLSVLSPKLAKCNII
;
A
#
# COMPACT_ATOMS: atom_id res chain seq x y z
N MET A 1 -33.31 10.86 -7.06
CA MET A 1 -32.32 11.96 -7.10
C MET A 1 -31.50 11.85 -8.39
N SER A 2 -31.05 12.98 -8.94
CA SER A 2 -30.19 13.06 -10.12
C SER A 2 -29.12 14.13 -9.89
N LEU A 3 -27.85 13.76 -9.98
CA LEU A 3 -26.71 14.62 -9.69
C LEU A 3 -26.05 15.10 -10.99
N CYS A 4 -25.79 16.39 -11.11
CA CYS A 4 -25.01 16.95 -12.21
C CYS A 4 -23.51 16.72 -11.98
N ILE A 5 -22.82 16.20 -12.99
CA ILE A 5 -21.37 15.97 -12.95
C ILE A 5 -20.54 17.14 -13.51
N ASN A 6 -21.19 18.24 -13.92
CA ASN A 6 -20.49 19.44 -14.37
C ASN A 6 -19.77 20.08 -13.16
N PRO A 7 -18.42 20.14 -13.16
CA PRO A 7 -17.66 20.68 -12.03
C PRO A 7 -17.88 22.18 -11.79
N SER A 8 -18.39 22.92 -12.78
CA SER A 8 -18.72 24.34 -12.66
C SER A 8 -20.16 24.60 -12.21
N CYS A 9 -20.94 23.55 -11.90
CA CYS A 9 -22.32 23.69 -11.46
C CYS A 9 -22.38 24.23 -10.02
N SER A 10 -23.12 25.32 -9.79
CA SER A 10 -23.27 25.91 -8.45
C SER A 10 -24.12 25.08 -7.50
N LYS A 11 -25.10 24.33 -8.01
CA LYS A 11 -25.94 23.40 -7.23
C LYS A 11 -26.15 22.07 -7.95
N PRO A 12 -25.17 21.15 -7.92
CA PRO A 12 -25.19 19.91 -8.70
C PRO A 12 -26.29 18.94 -8.28
N ASP A 13 -26.77 19.00 -7.04
CA ASP A 13 -27.80 18.16 -6.44
C ASP A 13 -29.17 18.86 -6.35
N HIS A 14 -29.43 19.83 -7.23
CA HIS A 14 -30.70 20.56 -7.25
C HIS A 14 -31.92 19.62 -7.16
N PRO A 15 -32.88 19.85 -6.25
CA PRO A 15 -33.97 18.92 -5.96
C PRO A 15 -34.79 18.55 -7.21
N ASP A 16 -35.04 19.52 -8.08
CA ASP A 16 -35.81 19.34 -9.31
C ASP A 16 -35.08 18.55 -10.41
N ASN A 17 -33.78 18.24 -10.26
CA ASN A 17 -33.04 17.44 -11.25
C ASN A 17 -33.66 16.05 -11.46
N ILE A 18 -34.43 15.53 -10.50
CA ILE A 18 -34.98 14.17 -10.54
C ILE A 18 -35.87 13.92 -11.77
N ASN A 19 -36.69 14.90 -12.17
CA ASN A 19 -37.68 14.76 -13.25
C ASN A 19 -37.27 15.50 -14.54
N HIS A 20 -36.06 16.07 -14.56
CA HIS A 20 -35.59 16.85 -15.69
C HIS A 20 -34.47 16.14 -16.45
N ARG A 21 -34.41 16.42 -17.76
CA ARG A 21 -33.29 16.02 -18.63
C ARG A 21 -32.07 16.90 -18.39
N TYR A 22 -32.26 18.18 -18.13
CA TYR A 22 -31.16 19.13 -17.92
C TYR A 22 -31.07 19.55 -16.46
N CYS A 23 -29.85 19.83 -16.00
CA CYS A 23 -29.59 20.35 -14.67
C CYS A 23 -30.27 21.71 -14.49
N GLN A 24 -31.04 21.86 -13.43
CA GLN A 24 -31.78 23.10 -13.17
C GLN A 24 -30.89 24.26 -12.70
N SER A 25 -29.64 23.97 -12.32
CA SER A 25 -28.66 24.98 -11.90
C SER A 25 -27.75 25.45 -13.04
N CYS A 26 -27.32 24.57 -13.95
CA CYS A 26 -26.34 24.92 -14.99
C CYS A 26 -26.73 24.49 -16.43
N GLY A 27 -27.90 23.88 -16.63
CA GLY A 27 -28.39 23.47 -17.94
C GLY A 27 -27.64 22.32 -18.62
N SER A 28 -26.69 21.67 -17.95
CA SER A 28 -25.96 20.51 -18.50
C SER A 28 -26.86 19.26 -18.52
N ASP A 29 -26.74 18.39 -19.54
CA ASP A 29 -27.57 17.19 -19.66
C ASP A 29 -27.28 16.22 -18.48
N LEU A 30 -28.33 15.76 -17.81
CA LEU A 30 -28.28 14.82 -16.69
C LEU A 30 -28.36 13.36 -17.16
N LEU A 31 -28.74 13.13 -18.41
CA LEU A 31 -28.73 11.82 -19.06
C LEU A 31 -27.46 11.69 -19.92
N ILE A 32 -26.38 11.27 -19.28
CA ILE A 32 -25.05 11.19 -19.86
C ILE A 32 -25.02 10.12 -20.96
N LYS A 33 -24.54 10.48 -22.15
CA LYS A 33 -24.50 9.60 -23.35
C LYS A 33 -25.88 9.01 -23.70
N ASP A 34 -26.96 9.76 -23.43
CA ASP A 34 -28.36 9.33 -23.58
C ASP A 34 -28.70 8.01 -22.85
N ARG A 35 -27.89 7.64 -21.83
CA ARG A 35 -27.90 6.28 -21.26
C ARG A 35 -27.81 6.26 -19.74
N TYR A 36 -26.92 7.05 -19.15
CA TYR A 36 -26.59 6.97 -17.73
C TYR A 36 -27.13 8.18 -16.96
N ARG A 37 -27.90 7.93 -15.92
CA ARG A 37 -28.36 8.98 -14.99
C ARG A 37 -27.57 8.87 -13.69
N VAL A 38 -26.81 9.91 -13.35
CA VAL A 38 -25.96 9.92 -12.16
C VAL A 38 -26.80 10.22 -10.92
N LYS A 39 -26.60 9.48 -9.83
CA LYS A 39 -27.41 9.56 -8.61
C LYS A 39 -26.72 10.31 -7.48
N ARG A 40 -25.44 9.97 -7.22
CA ARG A 40 -24.62 10.57 -6.17
C ARG A 40 -23.13 10.32 -6.40
N LEU A 41 -22.28 11.17 -5.84
CA LEU A 41 -20.85 10.93 -5.71
C LEU A 41 -20.62 9.85 -4.64
N LEU A 42 -19.75 8.88 -4.92
CA LEU A 42 -19.32 7.86 -3.96
C LEU A 42 -17.98 8.25 -3.34
N THR A 43 -17.01 8.63 -4.17
CA THR A 43 -15.71 9.10 -3.72
C THR A 43 -15.07 10.00 -4.76
N ASP A 44 -14.40 11.06 -4.30
CA ASP A 44 -13.52 11.93 -5.09
C ASP A 44 -12.03 11.69 -4.78
N ASN A 45 -11.74 10.75 -3.88
CA ASN A 45 -10.39 10.43 -3.43
C ASN A 45 -9.72 9.32 -4.27
N SER A 46 -10.43 8.71 -5.22
CA SER A 46 -9.82 7.72 -6.13
C SER A 46 -8.86 8.42 -7.10
N GLY A 47 -7.71 7.79 -7.42
CA GLY A 47 -6.59 8.36 -8.19
C GLY A 47 -6.99 9.31 -9.34
N PHE A 48 -7.15 8.81 -10.56
CA PHE A 48 -7.45 9.69 -11.70
C PHE A 48 -8.88 10.25 -11.73
N GLY A 49 -9.81 9.72 -10.94
CA GLY A 49 -11.24 9.96 -11.17
C GLY A 49 -12.08 10.22 -9.93
N LYS A 50 -13.24 10.80 -10.17
CA LYS A 50 -14.38 10.82 -9.25
C LYS A 50 -15.25 9.62 -9.58
N ILE A 51 -15.64 8.85 -8.57
CA ILE A 51 -16.50 7.67 -8.70
C ILE A 51 -17.92 8.07 -8.30
N PHE A 52 -18.87 7.86 -9.20
CA PHE A 52 -20.28 8.14 -8.98
C PHE A 52 -21.11 6.86 -9.06
N ALA A 53 -22.17 6.80 -8.25
CA ALA A 53 -23.25 5.85 -8.48
C ALA A 53 -24.16 6.42 -9.58
N ALA A 54 -24.45 5.60 -10.58
CA ALA A 54 -25.33 5.92 -11.69
C ALA A 54 -26.35 4.81 -11.89
N GLU A 55 -27.30 5.03 -12.79
CA GLU A 55 -28.24 4.00 -13.25
C GLU A 55 -28.37 4.03 -14.77
N GLU A 56 -28.61 2.86 -15.34
CA GLU A 56 -28.99 2.67 -16.74
C GLU A 56 -30.33 1.94 -16.75
N GLN A 57 -31.41 2.63 -17.11
CA GLN A 57 -32.77 2.05 -17.19
C GLN A 57 -33.17 1.30 -15.89
N GLY A 58 -32.79 1.85 -14.73
CA GLY A 58 -33.04 1.25 -13.42
C GLY A 58 -31.95 0.27 -12.93
N ASN A 59 -31.03 -0.16 -13.81
CA ASN A 59 -29.91 -1.02 -13.41
C ASN A 59 -28.78 -0.20 -12.79
N PRO A 60 -28.27 -0.56 -11.59
CA PRO A 60 -27.18 0.16 -10.94
C PRO A 60 -25.86 0.10 -11.74
N LYS A 61 -25.18 1.25 -11.83
CA LYS A 61 -23.90 1.43 -12.54
C LYS A 61 -22.92 2.25 -11.72
N ILE A 62 -21.64 2.12 -12.04
CA ILE A 62 -20.60 3.04 -11.61
C ILE A 62 -20.20 3.88 -12.81
N LEU A 63 -20.11 5.20 -12.58
CA LEU A 63 -19.53 6.15 -13.53
C LEU A 63 -18.26 6.72 -12.92
N LYS A 64 -17.11 6.37 -13.47
CA LYS A 64 -15.81 6.98 -13.14
C LYS A 64 -15.58 8.14 -14.09
N VAL A 65 -15.32 9.33 -13.57
CA VAL A 65 -15.09 10.56 -14.35
C VAL A 65 -13.70 11.09 -14.03
N LEU A 66 -12.85 11.30 -15.04
CA LEU A 66 -11.53 11.89 -14.87
C LEU A 66 -11.64 13.27 -14.20
N LYS A 67 -10.74 13.57 -13.24
CA LYS A 67 -10.79 14.85 -12.52
C LYS A 67 -10.53 16.02 -13.47
N GLU A 68 -11.22 17.13 -13.22
CA GLU A 68 -11.25 18.31 -14.09
C GLU A 68 -9.87 18.88 -14.43
N HIS A 69 -8.94 18.92 -13.48
CA HIS A 69 -7.58 19.41 -13.70
C HIS A 69 -6.73 18.48 -14.58
N LEU A 70 -7.19 17.26 -14.85
CA LEU A 70 -6.53 16.27 -15.71
C LEU A 70 -7.18 16.11 -17.09
N ASN A 71 -8.37 16.69 -17.32
CA ASN A 71 -9.11 16.52 -18.57
C ASN A 71 -8.32 16.99 -19.80
N ASN A 72 -7.48 18.01 -19.66
CA ASN A 72 -6.66 18.53 -20.76
C ASN A 72 -5.25 17.94 -20.79
N ASN A 73 -4.94 16.97 -19.91
CA ASN A 73 -3.64 16.31 -19.88
C ASN A 73 -3.67 15.06 -20.78
N PRO A 74 -2.97 15.05 -21.93
CA PRO A 74 -3.05 13.95 -22.88
C PRO A 74 -2.60 12.62 -22.27
N LYS A 75 -1.62 12.64 -21.37
CA LYS A 75 -1.12 11.44 -20.73
C LYS A 75 -2.13 10.87 -19.73
N ALA A 76 -2.75 11.72 -18.90
CA ALA A 76 -3.79 11.27 -17.97
C ALA A 76 -4.99 10.68 -18.73
N VAL A 77 -5.42 11.33 -19.82
CA VAL A 77 -6.50 10.83 -20.69
C VAL A 77 -6.13 9.50 -21.34
N GLU A 78 -4.90 9.37 -21.87
CA GLU A 78 -4.41 8.11 -22.46
C GLU A 78 -4.45 6.97 -21.43
N LEU A 79 -3.93 7.20 -20.21
CA LEU A 79 -3.92 6.19 -19.14
C LEU A 79 -5.33 5.81 -18.70
N PHE A 80 -6.24 6.77 -18.65
CA PHE A 80 -7.65 6.55 -18.33
C PHE A 80 -8.37 5.71 -19.40
N GLN A 81 -8.14 5.99 -20.68
CA GLN A 81 -8.66 5.17 -21.78
C GLN A 81 -8.07 3.75 -21.76
N GLN A 82 -6.77 3.63 -21.43
CA GLN A 82 -6.10 2.34 -21.32
C GLN A 82 -6.68 1.49 -20.19
N GLU A 83 -7.07 2.07 -19.05
CA GLU A 83 -7.78 1.36 -17.97
C GLU A 83 -9.08 0.73 -18.50
N ALA A 84 -9.93 1.52 -19.17
CA ALA A 84 -11.18 1.03 -19.74
C ALA A 84 -10.96 -0.09 -20.76
N ASN A 85 -9.95 0.07 -21.62
CA ASN A 85 -9.59 -0.92 -22.65
C ASN A 85 -8.95 -2.19 -22.09
N ALA A 86 -8.28 -2.11 -20.95
CA ALA A 86 -7.74 -3.26 -20.25
C ALA A 86 -8.86 -4.09 -19.64
N LEU A 87 -9.74 -3.41 -18.89
CA LEU A 87 -10.87 -4.03 -18.22
C LEU A 87 -11.88 -4.67 -19.20
N SER A 88 -12.12 -4.04 -20.36
CA SER A 88 -13.06 -4.58 -21.36
C SER A 88 -12.61 -5.90 -21.98
N LYS A 89 -11.32 -6.25 -21.87
CA LYS A 89 -10.76 -7.53 -22.34
C LYS A 89 -10.86 -8.65 -21.31
N LEU A 90 -11.14 -8.31 -20.05
CA LEU A 90 -11.22 -9.27 -18.96
C LEU A 90 -12.65 -9.79 -18.85
N GLN A 91 -12.81 -11.12 -18.93
CA GLN A 91 -14.11 -11.78 -18.74
C GLN A 91 -14.01 -12.76 -17.58
N HIS A 92 -14.46 -12.33 -16.41
CA HIS A 92 -14.46 -13.14 -15.20
C HIS A 92 -15.57 -12.68 -14.26
N PRO A 93 -16.30 -13.58 -13.56
CA PRO A 93 -17.34 -13.19 -12.62
C PRO A 93 -16.83 -12.33 -11.45
N GLY A 94 -15.56 -12.51 -11.09
CA GLY A 94 -14.86 -11.72 -10.07
C GLY A 94 -14.26 -10.40 -10.56
N ILE A 95 -14.61 -9.93 -11.75
CA ILE A 95 -14.16 -8.63 -12.30
C ILE A 95 -15.40 -7.88 -12.84
N PRO A 96 -15.62 -6.60 -12.49
CA PRO A 96 -16.78 -5.84 -12.95
C PRO A 96 -16.80 -5.71 -14.48
N LYS A 97 -17.99 -5.88 -15.07
CA LYS A 97 -18.17 -5.66 -16.51
C LYS A 97 -18.05 -4.17 -16.84
N VAL A 98 -17.22 -3.83 -17.82
CA VAL A 98 -17.05 -2.44 -18.28
C VAL A 98 -17.86 -2.19 -19.54
N ASP A 99 -18.72 -1.17 -19.52
CA ASP A 99 -19.48 -0.74 -20.68
C ASP A 99 -18.60 0.05 -21.67
N GLY A 100 -17.57 0.73 -21.16
CA GLY A 100 -16.53 1.37 -21.95
C GLY A 100 -16.28 2.83 -21.59
N TYR A 101 -15.29 3.39 -22.28
CA TYR A 101 -14.91 4.79 -22.21
C TYR A 101 -15.78 5.65 -23.15
N PHE A 102 -16.05 6.89 -22.75
CA PHE A 102 -16.66 7.91 -23.60
C PHE A 102 -16.38 9.32 -23.09
N GLN A 103 -16.65 10.31 -23.94
CA GLN A 103 -16.61 11.72 -23.58
C GLN A 103 -18.01 12.26 -23.36
N TYR A 104 -18.14 13.20 -22.42
CA TYR A 104 -19.36 13.96 -22.19
C TYR A 104 -19.03 15.45 -22.20
N GLN A 105 -19.78 16.23 -22.96
CA GLN A 105 -19.61 17.67 -23.03
C GLN A 105 -20.65 18.36 -22.15
N THR A 106 -20.19 19.22 -21.22
CA THR A 106 -21.10 20.05 -20.41
C THR A 106 -21.72 21.17 -21.25
N ARG A 107 -22.71 21.87 -20.71
CA ARG A 107 -23.42 22.96 -21.41
C ARG A 107 -22.48 24.04 -21.97
N HIS A 108 -21.36 24.30 -21.31
CA HIS A 108 -20.39 25.34 -21.68
C HIS A 108 -19.14 24.78 -22.38
N GLY A 109 -19.23 23.57 -22.93
CA GLY A 109 -18.20 23.01 -23.80
C GLY A 109 -17.08 22.24 -23.10
N LEU A 110 -17.05 22.18 -21.77
CA LEU A 110 -16.05 21.39 -21.04
C LEU A 110 -16.23 19.90 -21.35
N ILE A 111 -15.16 19.25 -21.80
CA ILE A 111 -15.14 17.81 -22.04
C ILE A 111 -14.75 17.09 -20.76
N LEU A 112 -15.60 16.17 -20.34
CA LEU A 112 -15.35 15.21 -19.27
C LEU A 112 -15.08 13.83 -19.87
N HIS A 113 -14.09 13.14 -19.33
CA HIS A 113 -13.73 11.78 -19.73
C HIS A 113 -14.34 10.78 -18.75
N CYS A 114 -15.10 9.82 -19.26
CA CYS A 114 -15.94 8.93 -18.45
C CYS A 114 -15.69 7.46 -18.76
N ILE A 115 -15.79 6.60 -17.75
CA ILE A 115 -15.88 5.13 -17.88
C ILE A 115 -17.14 4.68 -17.14
N ALA A 116 -18.02 3.97 -17.84
CA ALA A 116 -19.17 3.32 -17.21
C ALA A 116 -18.89 1.82 -17.01
N MET A 117 -19.29 1.29 -15.87
CA MET A 117 -19.11 -0.12 -15.52
C MET A 117 -20.22 -0.62 -14.58
N GLU A 118 -20.31 -1.94 -14.41
CA GLU A 118 -21.20 -2.59 -13.46
C GLU A 118 -20.96 -2.07 -12.05
N LYS A 119 -22.04 -1.76 -11.33
CA LYS A 119 -21.97 -1.57 -9.88
C LYS A 119 -22.12 -2.92 -9.20
N ILE A 120 -21.08 -3.30 -8.47
CA ILE A 120 -21.14 -4.49 -7.61
C ILE A 120 -21.96 -4.13 -6.37
N GLU A 121 -22.98 -4.94 -6.09
CA GLU A 121 -23.82 -4.80 -4.91
C GLU A 121 -23.31 -5.74 -3.83
N GLY A 122 -23.08 -5.20 -2.63
CA GLY A 122 -22.43 -5.90 -1.54
C GLY A 122 -21.56 -4.95 -0.72
N LEU A 123 -20.97 -5.47 0.34
CA LEU A 123 -19.95 -4.78 1.12
C LEU A 123 -18.57 -5.12 0.57
N ASN A 124 -17.62 -4.19 0.68
CA ASN A 124 -16.22 -4.59 0.55
C ASN A 124 -15.79 -5.42 1.77
N LEU A 125 -14.69 -6.16 1.67
CA LEU A 125 -14.27 -7.08 2.73
C LEU A 125 -13.84 -6.33 4.01
N GLU A 126 -13.44 -5.06 3.92
CA GLU A 126 -13.15 -4.23 5.10
C GLU A 126 -14.44 -3.90 5.87
N GLU A 127 -15.46 -3.40 5.16
CA GLU A 127 -16.79 -3.12 5.70
C GLU A 127 -17.47 -4.39 6.21
N TRP A 128 -17.36 -5.48 5.47
CA TRP A 128 -17.91 -6.78 5.86
C TRP A 128 -17.26 -7.27 7.15
N LEU A 129 -15.93 -7.23 7.25
CA LEU A 129 -15.20 -7.66 8.45
C LEU A 129 -15.58 -6.79 9.66
N GLN A 130 -15.70 -5.47 9.48
CA GLN A 130 -16.17 -4.55 10.52
C GLN A 130 -17.62 -4.88 10.94
N GLN A 131 -18.50 -5.20 10.00
CA GLN A 131 -19.87 -5.61 10.30
C GLN A 131 -19.92 -6.91 11.09
N GLN A 132 -18.96 -7.83 10.89
CA GLN A 132 -18.78 -9.04 11.71
C GLN A 132 -18.10 -8.76 13.06
N GLY A 133 -17.93 -7.50 13.46
CA GLY A 133 -17.25 -7.13 14.72
C GLY A 133 -15.74 -7.41 14.69
N ASN A 134 -15.13 -7.38 13.50
CA ASN A 134 -13.75 -7.78 13.25
C ASN A 134 -13.44 -9.24 13.63
N HIS A 135 -14.45 -10.12 13.60
CA HIS A 135 -14.24 -11.54 13.83
C HIS A 135 -13.42 -12.16 12.68
N PRO A 136 -12.31 -12.86 12.96
CA PRO A 136 -11.50 -13.49 11.93
C PRO A 136 -12.27 -14.50 11.07
N ILE A 137 -11.91 -14.59 9.80
CA ILE A 137 -12.45 -15.65 8.93
C ILE A 137 -11.85 -17.01 9.28
N SER A 138 -12.61 -18.09 9.03
CA SER A 138 -12.08 -19.44 9.19
C SER A 138 -11.03 -19.79 8.13
N GLU A 139 -10.13 -20.73 8.44
CA GLU A 139 -9.18 -21.29 7.47
C GLU A 139 -9.86 -21.82 6.19
N ALA A 140 -11.04 -22.46 6.33
CA ALA A 140 -11.78 -22.95 5.16
C ALA A 140 -12.21 -21.80 4.25
N GLN A 141 -12.71 -20.71 4.84
CA GLN A 141 -13.10 -19.51 4.10
C GLN A 141 -11.88 -18.84 3.47
N ALA A 142 -10.76 -18.77 4.20
CA ALA A 142 -9.53 -18.18 3.72
C ALA A 142 -9.01 -18.90 2.47
N ILE A 143 -8.96 -20.23 2.48
CA ILE A 143 -8.51 -21.02 1.32
C ILE A 143 -9.47 -20.84 0.13
N ALA A 144 -10.78 -20.83 0.37
CA ALA A 144 -11.77 -20.63 -0.69
C ALA A 144 -11.65 -19.24 -1.35
N TRP A 145 -11.47 -18.19 -0.54
CA TRP A 145 -11.29 -16.82 -1.02
C TRP A 145 -9.92 -16.59 -1.66
N LEU A 146 -8.85 -17.21 -1.13
CA LEU A 146 -7.52 -17.22 -1.76
C LEU A 146 -7.60 -17.77 -3.19
N LYS A 147 -8.34 -18.87 -3.37
CA LYS A 147 -8.55 -19.47 -4.69
C LYS A 147 -9.24 -18.52 -5.65
N GLN A 148 -10.37 -17.93 -5.25
CA GLN A 148 -11.11 -16.98 -6.10
C GLN A 148 -10.24 -15.78 -6.52
N LEU A 149 -9.49 -15.19 -5.58
CA LEU A 149 -8.60 -14.07 -5.88
C LEU A 149 -7.42 -14.50 -6.76
N ALA A 150 -6.86 -15.69 -6.56
CA ALA A 150 -5.81 -16.22 -7.43
C ALA A 150 -6.31 -16.45 -8.87
N GLU A 151 -7.55 -16.91 -9.06
CA GLU A 151 -8.18 -17.07 -10.38
C GLU A 151 -8.42 -15.70 -11.06
N ILE A 152 -8.87 -14.70 -10.30
CA ILE A 152 -9.00 -13.31 -10.78
C ILE A 152 -7.64 -12.77 -11.22
N LEU A 153 -6.61 -12.89 -10.36
CA LEU A 153 -5.26 -12.41 -10.68
C LEU A 153 -4.66 -13.13 -11.89
N HIS A 154 -4.97 -14.42 -12.08
CA HIS A 154 -4.54 -15.16 -13.25
C HIS A 154 -5.02 -14.50 -14.55
N GLN A 155 -6.30 -14.11 -14.62
CA GLN A 155 -6.87 -13.40 -15.78
C GLN A 155 -6.18 -12.04 -16.01
N VAL A 156 -5.96 -11.29 -14.94
CA VAL A 156 -5.34 -9.95 -14.99
C VAL A 156 -3.88 -10.04 -15.48
N HIS A 157 -3.10 -10.97 -14.90
CA HIS A 157 -1.69 -11.16 -15.22
C HIS A 157 -1.47 -11.71 -16.64
N GLN A 158 -2.39 -12.53 -17.17
CA GLN A 158 -2.35 -12.99 -18.57
C GLN A 158 -2.39 -11.83 -19.56
N GLN A 159 -3.09 -10.75 -19.22
CA GLN A 159 -3.15 -9.53 -20.03
C GLN A 159 -1.95 -8.59 -19.79
N LYS A 160 -0.94 -9.02 -19.01
CA LYS A 160 0.25 -8.24 -18.61
C LYS A 160 -0.07 -7.00 -17.76
N TYR A 161 -1.17 -7.05 -17.01
CA TYR A 161 -1.52 -6.06 -15.99
C TYR A 161 -1.27 -6.62 -14.61
N PHE A 162 -0.98 -5.76 -13.63
CA PHE A 162 -0.85 -6.11 -12.21
C PHE A 162 -1.85 -5.25 -11.45
N HIS A 163 -2.55 -5.75 -10.44
CA HIS A 163 -3.55 -4.93 -9.74
C HIS A 163 -2.93 -3.77 -8.96
N ARG A 164 -1.80 -4.00 -8.28
CA ARG A 164 -1.00 -3.03 -7.50
C ARG A 164 -1.67 -2.43 -6.26
N ASP A 165 -2.97 -2.57 -6.07
CA ASP A 165 -3.65 -2.08 -4.86
C ASP A 165 -4.62 -3.13 -4.25
N ILE A 166 -4.15 -4.36 -4.05
CA ILE A 166 -4.96 -5.43 -3.44
C ILE A 166 -5.06 -5.22 -1.93
N LYS A 167 -6.28 -5.01 -1.44
CA LYS A 167 -6.62 -4.83 -0.03
C LYS A 167 -8.11 -5.07 0.20
N PRO A 168 -8.57 -5.31 1.45
CA PRO A 168 -9.97 -5.59 1.74
C PRO A 168 -10.98 -4.56 1.20
N SER A 169 -10.66 -3.26 1.22
CA SER A 169 -11.54 -2.21 0.66
C SER A 169 -11.72 -2.25 -0.86
N ASN A 170 -10.85 -2.94 -1.58
CA ASN A 170 -10.94 -3.13 -3.04
C ASN A 170 -11.48 -4.52 -3.44
N ILE A 171 -11.99 -5.30 -2.48
CA ILE A 171 -12.55 -6.63 -2.74
C ILE A 171 -14.00 -6.62 -2.24
N MET A 172 -14.96 -6.73 -3.15
CA MET A 172 -16.39 -6.78 -2.85
C MET A 172 -16.85 -8.21 -2.63
N LEU A 173 -17.74 -8.42 -1.66
CA LEU A 173 -18.42 -9.70 -1.44
C LEU A 173 -19.87 -9.59 -1.97
N LYS A 174 -20.17 -10.33 -3.03
CA LYS A 174 -21.50 -10.40 -3.68
C LYS A 174 -21.95 -11.85 -3.73
N ASP A 175 -23.04 -12.18 -3.02
CA ASP A 175 -23.64 -13.52 -3.01
C ASP A 175 -22.63 -14.65 -2.71
N GLY A 176 -21.68 -14.40 -1.80
CA GLY A 176 -20.62 -15.35 -1.43
C GLY A 176 -19.43 -15.42 -2.40
N GLN A 177 -19.45 -14.66 -3.49
CA GLN A 177 -18.37 -14.55 -4.47
C GLN A 177 -17.59 -13.24 -4.29
N LEU A 178 -16.28 -13.30 -4.48
CA LEU A 178 -15.40 -12.14 -4.45
C LEU A 178 -15.33 -11.48 -5.82
N VAL A 179 -15.42 -10.15 -5.81
CA VAL A 179 -15.23 -9.31 -6.98
C VAL A 179 -14.13 -8.28 -6.67
N LEU A 180 -13.03 -8.33 -7.41
CA LEU A 180 -11.93 -7.37 -7.29
C LEU A 180 -12.30 -6.09 -8.05
N ILE A 181 -12.19 -4.94 -7.40
CA ILE A 181 -12.55 -3.63 -7.95
C ILE A 181 -11.35 -2.67 -7.93
N ASP A 182 -11.50 -1.54 -8.62
CA ASP A 182 -10.52 -0.46 -8.72
C ASP A 182 -9.16 -0.83 -9.35
N PHE A 183 -9.18 -1.05 -10.66
CA PHE A 183 -7.99 -1.27 -11.49
C PHE A 183 -7.27 0.03 -11.88
N GLY A 184 -7.52 1.13 -11.17
CA GLY A 184 -6.98 2.46 -11.46
C GLY A 184 -5.46 2.56 -11.42
N THR A 185 -4.77 1.54 -10.90
CA THR A 185 -3.30 1.46 -10.84
C THR A 185 -2.74 0.31 -11.68
N ALA A 186 -3.57 -0.36 -12.50
CA ALA A 186 -3.21 -1.68 -13.01
C ALA A 186 -2.03 -1.71 -14.02
N ARG A 187 -1.64 -0.55 -14.55
CA ARG A 187 -0.47 -0.38 -15.42
C ARG A 187 0.67 0.34 -14.73
N GLU A 188 1.89 -0.01 -15.12
CA GLU A 188 3.09 0.67 -14.67
C GLU A 188 3.10 2.16 -14.98
N ALA A 189 2.85 2.54 -16.24
CA ALA A 189 2.81 3.95 -16.62
C ALA A 189 1.74 4.73 -15.83
N THR A 190 0.61 4.10 -15.51
CA THR A 190 -0.47 4.67 -14.69
C THR A 190 0.00 4.93 -13.27
N TYR A 191 0.58 3.89 -12.63
CA TYR A 191 1.14 3.94 -11.28
C TYR A 191 2.27 4.99 -11.17
N THR A 192 3.27 4.93 -12.05
CA THR A 192 4.41 5.87 -12.07
C THR A 192 3.95 7.30 -12.33
N TYR A 193 2.96 7.51 -13.19
CA TYR A 193 2.43 8.84 -13.45
C TYR A 193 1.69 9.41 -12.23
N LEU A 194 0.88 8.60 -11.54
CA LEU A 194 0.27 8.99 -10.27
C LEU A 194 1.33 9.36 -9.22
N ALA A 195 2.39 8.56 -9.10
CA ALA A 195 3.49 8.84 -8.18
C ALA A 195 4.25 10.13 -8.53
N LYS A 196 4.46 10.41 -9.83
CA LYS A 196 5.20 11.59 -10.30
C LYS A 196 4.41 12.90 -10.21
N MET A 197 3.08 12.85 -10.32
CA MET A 197 2.32 14.08 -10.45
C MET A 197 2.30 14.95 -9.20
N GLY A 198 2.51 14.42 -7.99
CA GLY A 198 2.73 15.22 -6.75
C GLY A 198 1.69 16.32 -6.44
N SER A 199 0.63 16.46 -7.22
CA SER A 199 -0.22 17.65 -7.32
C SER A 199 -1.49 17.43 -6.49
N GLY A 200 -1.33 17.29 -5.18
CA GLY A 200 -2.41 16.92 -4.25
C GLY A 200 -2.81 15.44 -4.33
N TYR A 201 -2.20 14.66 -5.23
CA TYR A 201 -2.22 13.21 -5.19
C TYR A 201 -1.18 12.74 -4.20
N GLN A 202 -1.69 12.43 -3.02
CA GLN A 202 -1.03 11.65 -2.00
C GLN A 202 -0.21 10.50 -2.62
N VAL A 203 1.13 10.57 -2.51
CA VAL A 203 2.01 9.41 -2.71
C VAL A 203 1.54 8.25 -1.81
N THR A 204 0.89 8.56 -0.69
CA THR A 204 0.20 7.63 0.22
C THR A 204 -1.05 6.95 -0.36
N ALA A 205 -1.72 7.48 -1.39
CA ALA A 205 -2.84 6.78 -2.05
C ALA A 205 -2.35 5.63 -2.95
N VAL A 206 -1.10 5.72 -3.40
CA VAL A 206 -0.39 4.73 -4.21
C VAL A 206 0.35 3.70 -3.32
N VAL A 207 0.56 4.05 -2.05
CA VAL A 207 1.14 3.22 -1.00
C VAL A 207 0.06 2.93 0.06
N SER A 208 -0.71 1.87 -0.15
CA SER A 208 -1.60 1.32 0.87
C SER A 208 -0.79 0.79 2.06
N ALA A 209 -0.85 1.52 3.18
CA ALA A 209 -0.10 1.23 4.40
C ALA A 209 -0.31 -0.21 4.86
N GLY A 210 0.78 -0.96 5.06
CA GLY A 210 0.73 -2.37 5.49
C GLY A 210 0.44 -3.41 4.40
N TYR A 211 0.00 -3.00 3.20
CA TYR A 211 -0.26 -3.91 2.05
C TYR A 211 0.75 -3.77 0.93
N THR A 212 1.27 -2.55 0.71
CA THR A 212 2.17 -2.26 -0.40
C THR A 212 3.51 -2.95 -0.22
N PRO A 213 3.97 -3.75 -1.20
CA PRO A 213 5.27 -4.40 -1.10
C PRO A 213 6.43 -3.42 -1.30
N PRO A 214 7.61 -3.71 -0.71
CA PRO A 214 8.75 -2.79 -0.72
C PRO A 214 9.27 -2.50 -2.14
N GLU A 215 9.29 -3.47 -3.05
CA GLU A 215 9.74 -3.24 -4.43
C GLU A 215 8.80 -2.30 -5.20
N GLN A 216 7.51 -2.30 -4.88
CA GLN A 216 6.53 -1.40 -5.51
C GLN A 216 6.72 0.05 -5.03
N MET A 217 7.13 0.26 -3.77
CA MET A 217 7.49 1.60 -3.27
C MET A 217 8.64 2.23 -4.08
N ASN A 218 9.51 1.40 -4.65
CA ASN A 218 10.59 1.81 -5.54
C ASN A 218 10.18 1.88 -7.02
N SER A 219 8.88 1.83 -7.32
CA SER A 219 8.32 1.74 -8.68
C SER A 219 8.78 0.51 -9.49
N GLN A 220 9.20 -0.56 -8.83
CA GLN A 220 9.67 -1.81 -9.45
C GLN A 220 8.65 -2.95 -9.26
N ALA A 221 7.36 -2.64 -9.39
CA ALA A 221 6.31 -3.63 -9.20
C ALA A 221 6.42 -4.76 -10.23
N VAL A 222 6.33 -6.00 -9.75
CA VAL A 222 6.36 -7.24 -10.52
C VAL A 222 5.07 -8.03 -10.28
N PRO A 223 4.74 -9.09 -11.05
CA PRO A 223 3.54 -9.89 -10.78
C PRO A 223 3.43 -10.36 -9.32
N GLN A 224 4.56 -10.70 -8.72
CA GLN A 224 4.64 -11.16 -7.33
C GLN A 224 4.40 -10.04 -6.29
N SER A 225 4.36 -8.78 -6.70
CA SER A 225 3.93 -7.66 -5.84
C SER A 225 2.46 -7.81 -5.44
N ASP A 226 1.60 -8.27 -6.35
CA ASP A 226 0.21 -8.58 -6.04
C ASP A 226 0.09 -9.73 -5.02
N PHE A 227 1.01 -10.70 -5.05
CA PHE A 227 0.99 -11.83 -4.10
C PHE A 227 1.32 -11.38 -2.68
N PHE A 228 2.25 -10.43 -2.51
CA PHE A 228 2.53 -9.84 -1.21
C PHE A 228 1.30 -9.11 -0.65
N ALA A 229 0.66 -8.28 -1.48
CA ALA A 229 -0.55 -7.56 -1.09
C ALA A 229 -1.71 -8.51 -0.77
N LEU A 230 -1.83 -9.62 -1.52
CA LEU A 230 -2.76 -10.71 -1.24
C LEU A 230 -2.47 -11.36 0.12
N GLY A 231 -1.20 -11.69 0.42
CA GLY A 231 -0.80 -12.22 1.72
C GLY A 231 -1.18 -11.29 2.87
N ARG A 232 -0.87 -9.99 2.75
CA ARG A 232 -1.25 -8.96 3.74
C ARG A 232 -2.76 -8.82 3.90
N THR A 233 -3.50 -8.94 2.81
CA THR A 233 -4.98 -8.98 2.82
C THR A 233 -5.48 -10.15 3.66
N PHE A 234 -4.95 -11.36 3.45
CA PHE A 234 -5.37 -12.52 4.23
C PHE A 234 -4.93 -12.47 5.69
N VAL A 235 -3.78 -11.88 6.00
CA VAL A 235 -3.42 -11.62 7.40
C VAL A 235 -4.45 -10.73 8.08
N HIS A 236 -4.93 -9.68 7.41
CA HIS A 236 -6.00 -8.84 7.96
C HIS A 236 -7.27 -9.66 8.23
N LEU A 237 -7.73 -10.44 7.24
CA LEU A 237 -8.95 -11.22 7.37
C LEU A 237 -8.86 -12.34 8.42
N LEU A 238 -7.69 -12.96 8.57
CA LEU A 238 -7.43 -14.09 9.48
C LEU A 238 -7.13 -13.68 10.92
N THR A 239 -6.89 -12.39 11.16
CA THR A 239 -6.59 -11.87 12.51
C THR A 239 -7.63 -10.85 12.97
N GLY A 240 -8.44 -10.30 12.06
CA GLY A 240 -9.33 -9.18 12.35
C GLY A 240 -8.60 -7.85 12.58
N GLN A 241 -7.29 -7.79 12.36
CA GLN A 241 -6.46 -6.62 12.68
C GLN A 241 -5.71 -6.11 11.44
N HIS A 242 -5.55 -4.80 11.38
CA HIS A 242 -4.86 -4.15 10.27
C HIS A 242 -3.39 -4.63 10.17
N PRO A 243 -2.86 -4.99 8.98
CA PRO A 243 -1.53 -5.59 8.84
C PRO A 243 -0.38 -4.74 9.39
N ALA A 244 -0.51 -3.41 9.40
CA ALA A 244 0.52 -2.53 9.98
C ALA A 244 0.78 -2.79 11.48
N ASN A 245 -0.17 -3.41 12.20
CA ASN A 245 -0.04 -3.70 13.63
C ASN A 245 0.97 -4.80 13.94
N PHE A 246 1.27 -5.68 12.98
CA PHE A 246 2.13 -6.86 13.17
C PHE A 246 3.59 -6.62 12.78
N TYR A 247 3.93 -5.43 12.29
CA TYR A 247 5.31 -5.12 11.91
C TYR A 247 6.11 -4.63 13.12
N ASP A 248 7.03 -5.47 13.58
CA ASP A 248 8.04 -5.16 14.59
C ASP A 248 9.21 -4.47 13.89
N SER A 249 9.19 -3.13 13.91
CA SER A 249 10.19 -2.30 13.24
C SER A 249 11.59 -2.42 13.85
N TYR A 250 11.70 -2.83 15.11
CA TYR A 250 12.98 -2.97 15.81
C TYR A 250 13.74 -4.22 15.33
N ASN A 251 13.04 -5.34 15.23
CA ASN A 251 13.64 -6.59 14.77
C ASN A 251 13.50 -6.81 13.25
N ASN A 252 12.78 -5.93 12.54
CA ASN A 252 12.40 -6.10 11.14
C ASN A 252 11.65 -7.44 10.90
N VAL A 253 10.71 -7.75 11.80
CA VAL A 253 9.94 -9.02 11.77
C VAL A 253 8.46 -8.73 11.64
N PHE A 254 7.77 -9.53 10.83
CA PHE A 254 6.32 -9.47 10.70
C PHE A 254 5.65 -10.59 11.53
N ARG A 255 5.12 -10.25 12.71
CA ARG A 255 4.64 -11.20 13.73
C ARG A 255 3.12 -11.27 13.77
N TRP A 256 2.51 -12.04 12.86
CA TRP A 256 1.04 -12.16 12.80
C TRP A 256 0.50 -13.54 13.23
N ARG A 257 1.34 -14.59 13.19
CA ARG A 257 0.93 -15.99 13.40
C ARG A 257 0.26 -16.24 14.75
N GLN A 258 0.70 -15.57 15.80
CA GLN A 258 0.17 -15.73 17.16
C GLN A 258 -1.28 -15.23 17.29
N ASP A 259 -1.71 -14.35 16.39
CA ASP A 259 -3.03 -13.73 16.37
C ASP A 259 -3.98 -14.41 15.37
N ALA A 260 -3.54 -15.49 14.72
CA ALA A 260 -4.32 -16.26 13.74
C ALA A 260 -4.48 -17.72 14.17
N ASN A 261 -5.73 -18.19 14.24
CA ASN A 261 -6.04 -19.58 14.56
C ASN A 261 -6.16 -20.44 13.28
N ILE A 262 -5.02 -20.83 12.72
CA ILE A 262 -4.91 -21.58 11.46
C ILE A 262 -3.85 -22.68 11.55
N SER A 263 -3.89 -23.63 10.60
CA SER A 263 -2.85 -24.64 10.45
C SER A 263 -1.50 -24.02 10.07
N ALA A 264 -0.41 -24.67 10.53
CA ALA A 264 0.95 -24.28 10.17
C ALA A 264 1.13 -24.19 8.65
N THR A 265 0.61 -25.17 7.92
CA THR A 265 0.69 -25.25 6.45
C THR A 265 0.07 -24.04 5.75
N LEU A 266 -1.14 -23.59 6.16
CA LEU A 266 -1.75 -22.41 5.55
C LEU A 266 -0.93 -21.16 5.89
N GLY A 267 -0.52 -21.00 7.14
CA GLY A 267 0.25 -19.82 7.48
C GLY A 267 1.62 -19.80 6.81
N ASP A 268 2.28 -20.95 6.61
CA ASP A 268 3.58 -21.04 5.91
C ASP A 268 3.45 -20.60 4.46
N PHE A 269 2.33 -20.97 3.85
CA PHE A 269 1.97 -20.49 2.53
C PHE A 269 1.74 -18.98 2.51
N ILE A 270 1.01 -18.41 3.48
CA ILE A 270 0.79 -16.95 3.57
C ILE A 270 2.10 -16.20 3.80
N ASP A 271 3.02 -16.72 4.63
CA ASP A 271 4.36 -16.15 4.81
C ASP A 271 5.18 -16.19 3.51
N ALA A 272 5.09 -17.28 2.74
CA ALA A 272 5.71 -17.36 1.43
C ALA A 272 5.18 -16.28 0.46
N LEU A 273 3.89 -15.96 0.49
CA LEU A 273 3.32 -14.85 -0.29
C LEU A 273 3.93 -13.49 0.09
N MET A 274 4.23 -13.29 1.37
CA MET A 274 4.72 -12.04 1.93
C MET A 274 6.25 -11.96 2.03
N SER A 275 6.99 -12.87 1.40
CA SER A 275 8.46 -12.88 1.45
C SER A 275 9.04 -11.55 0.95
N SER A 276 10.05 -11.02 1.63
CA SER A 276 10.60 -9.69 1.32
C SER A 276 11.15 -9.60 -0.10
N LYS A 277 11.80 -10.67 -0.59
CA LYS A 277 12.27 -10.75 -1.98
C LYS A 277 11.16 -11.32 -2.88
N PRO A 278 10.83 -10.67 -4.01
CA PRO A 278 9.81 -11.17 -4.92
C PRO A 278 10.10 -12.58 -5.47
N GLY A 279 11.38 -12.93 -5.65
CA GLY A 279 11.80 -14.24 -6.15
C GLY A 279 11.54 -15.42 -5.20
N ASP A 280 11.32 -15.14 -3.91
CA ASP A 280 11.01 -16.17 -2.89
C ASP A 280 9.49 -16.43 -2.81
N ARG A 281 8.67 -15.61 -3.47
CA ARG A 281 7.21 -15.77 -3.57
C ARG A 281 6.86 -16.74 -4.72
N PRO A 282 5.62 -17.24 -4.84
CA PRO A 282 5.21 -18.02 -6.00
C PRO A 282 5.57 -17.32 -7.32
N MET A 283 6.16 -18.06 -8.25
CA MET A 283 6.71 -17.47 -9.48
C MET A 283 5.63 -16.83 -10.37
N ASN A 284 4.42 -17.40 -10.36
CA ASN A 284 3.28 -16.92 -11.13
C ASN A 284 1.97 -17.44 -10.51
N THR A 285 0.85 -16.99 -11.08
CA THR A 285 -0.50 -17.36 -10.63
C THR A 285 -0.81 -18.86 -10.73
N GLN A 286 -0.18 -19.59 -11.65
CA GLN A 286 -0.37 -21.04 -11.79
C GLN A 286 0.27 -21.80 -10.62
N VAL A 287 1.49 -21.40 -10.22
CA VAL A 287 2.15 -21.94 -9.02
C VAL A 287 1.34 -21.59 -7.76
N LEU A 288 0.79 -20.37 -7.70
CA LEU A 288 -0.09 -19.94 -6.61
C LEU A 288 -1.34 -20.85 -6.50
N LEU A 289 -2.04 -21.05 -7.61
CA LEU A 289 -3.24 -21.90 -7.68
C LEU A 289 -2.93 -23.36 -7.31
N HIS A 290 -1.83 -23.92 -7.82
CA HIS A 290 -1.40 -25.28 -7.49
C HIS A 290 -1.17 -25.46 -5.98
N LYS A 291 -0.44 -24.52 -5.34
CA LYS A 291 -0.22 -24.55 -3.89
C LYS A 291 -1.53 -24.45 -3.10
N ILE A 292 -2.50 -23.66 -3.57
CA ILE A 292 -3.84 -23.57 -2.95
C ILE A 292 -4.60 -24.91 -3.07
N ASP A 293 -4.50 -25.58 -4.21
CA ASP A 293 -5.12 -26.90 -4.40
C ASP A 293 -4.48 -27.98 -3.51
N GLU A 294 -3.16 -27.93 -3.29
CA GLU A 294 -2.46 -28.81 -2.32
C GLU A 294 -2.98 -28.62 -0.89
N LEU A 295 -3.23 -27.36 -0.46
CA LEU A 295 -3.82 -27.07 0.85
C LEU A 295 -5.20 -27.72 1.01
N ASN A 296 -6.03 -27.66 -0.03
CA ASN A 296 -7.35 -28.30 -0.04
C ASN A 296 -7.26 -29.83 0.07
N GLN A 297 -6.32 -30.45 -0.67
CA GLN A 297 -6.13 -31.90 -0.65
C GLN A 297 -5.61 -32.41 0.70
N ASN A 298 -4.66 -31.69 1.32
CA ASN A 298 -4.12 -32.05 2.63
C ASN A 298 -5.20 -32.00 3.73
N LYS A 299 -6.14 -31.05 3.62
CA LYS A 299 -7.30 -30.96 4.50
C LYS A 299 -8.30 -32.09 4.30
N ALA A 300 -8.50 -32.54 3.06
CA ALA A 300 -9.34 -33.71 2.78
C ALA A 300 -8.71 -34.98 3.36
N LYS A 301 -7.39 -35.17 3.21
CA LYS A 301 -6.66 -36.32 3.77
C LYS A 301 -6.64 -36.32 5.29
N SER A 302 -6.49 -35.16 5.95
CA SER A 302 -6.53 -35.09 7.42
C SER A 302 -7.92 -35.40 7.99
N LYS A 303 -9.01 -35.02 7.30
CA LYS A 303 -10.37 -35.44 7.67
C LYS A 303 -10.62 -36.94 7.52
N ILE A 304 -10.03 -37.57 6.50
CA ILE A 304 -10.12 -39.03 6.28
C ILE A 304 -9.31 -39.77 7.35
N ASN A 305 -8.13 -39.25 7.74
CA ASN A 305 -7.29 -39.85 8.77
C ASN A 305 -7.78 -39.59 10.22
N LEU A 306 -8.71 -38.64 10.42
CA LEU A 306 -9.40 -38.43 11.71
C LEU A 306 -10.53 -39.43 11.96
N PHE A 307 -10.78 -40.35 11.01
CA PHE A 307 -11.55 -41.57 11.23
C PHE A 307 -10.63 -42.80 11.45
N PRO A 308 -9.97 -42.95 12.61
CA PRO A 308 -9.51 -44.27 13.03
C PRO A 308 -10.57 -44.89 13.97
N ILE A 309 -11.17 -46.00 13.52
CA ILE A 309 -11.49 -47.17 14.36
C ILE A 309 -12.53 -46.93 15.49
N ILE A 310 -13.82 -46.75 15.17
CA ILE A 310 -14.93 -47.10 16.10
C ILE A 310 -15.72 -48.33 15.61
N VAL A 311 -15.43 -48.86 14.40
CA VAL A 311 -16.18 -50.01 13.85
C VAL A 311 -15.55 -51.38 14.14
N SER A 312 -14.34 -51.46 14.69
CA SER A 312 -13.70 -52.74 15.07
C SER A 312 -13.70 -53.04 16.58
N ALA A 313 -14.45 -52.31 17.40
CA ALA A 313 -14.74 -52.71 18.79
C ALA A 313 -16.02 -53.56 18.93
N GLY A 314 -16.95 -53.48 17.96
CA GLY A 314 -18.22 -54.22 17.98
C GLY A 314 -18.20 -55.61 17.34
N ILE A 315 -17.17 -55.94 16.54
CA ILE A 315 -17.08 -57.22 15.81
C ILE A 315 -15.97 -58.13 16.36
N ILE A 316 -15.04 -57.61 17.18
CA ILE A 316 -14.02 -58.43 17.85
C ILE A 316 -14.52 -59.02 19.19
N LEU A 317 -15.64 -58.52 19.72
CA LEU A 317 -16.29 -59.06 20.93
C LEU A 317 -17.22 -60.26 20.69
N SER A 318 -17.39 -60.72 19.44
CA SER A 318 -18.14 -61.94 19.10
C SER A 318 -17.27 -63.11 18.59
N ILE A 319 -15.96 -62.91 18.43
CA ILE A 319 -15.00 -63.98 18.05
C ILE A 319 -14.02 -64.30 19.21
N GLY A 320 -13.83 -63.37 20.15
CA GLY A 320 -12.99 -63.55 21.34
C GLY A 320 -13.49 -64.55 22.39
N VAL A 321 -14.70 -65.10 22.25
CA VAL A 321 -15.24 -66.14 23.15
C VAL A 321 -14.97 -67.57 22.63
N PHE A 322 -14.52 -67.75 21.38
CA PHE A 322 -14.38 -69.11 20.81
C PHE A 322 -12.93 -69.61 20.61
N VAL A 323 -11.91 -68.78 20.83
CA VAL A 323 -10.48 -69.19 20.63
C VAL A 323 -9.65 -69.13 21.92
N GLY A 324 -10.23 -68.66 23.04
CA GLY A 324 -9.59 -68.68 24.35
C GLY A 324 -9.49 -70.07 25.00
N PHE A 325 -9.99 -71.12 24.35
CA PHE A 325 -10.01 -72.48 24.91
C PHE A 325 -8.95 -73.43 24.32
N PHE A 326 -8.13 -73.04 23.32
CA PHE A 326 -7.31 -74.04 22.63
C PHE A 326 -5.79 -73.98 22.76
N LEU A 327 -5.14 -72.90 23.23
CA LEU A 327 -3.66 -72.93 23.31
C LEU A 327 -3.12 -72.22 24.55
N ALA A 328 -3.60 -72.65 25.72
CA ALA A 328 -2.71 -72.79 26.87
C ALA A 328 -1.86 -74.05 26.64
N ASN A 329 -0.79 -73.95 25.85
CA ASN A 329 0.35 -74.86 25.89
C ASN A 329 1.47 -74.38 24.96
N LEU A 330 2.70 -74.48 25.49
CA LEU A 330 4.01 -74.34 24.83
C LEU A 330 4.71 -72.97 24.97
N GLN A 331 5.39 -72.93 26.12
CA GLN A 331 6.67 -72.32 26.45
C GLN A 331 7.67 -72.07 25.29
N ALA A 332 8.30 -70.89 25.41
CA ALA A 332 9.76 -70.67 25.45
C ALA A 332 10.63 -70.75 24.18
N ASN A 333 11.42 -69.67 24.01
CA ASN A 333 12.89 -69.63 23.90
C ASN A 333 13.54 -68.99 22.65
N TYR A 334 14.70 -68.37 22.94
CA TYR A 334 15.87 -67.94 22.13
C TYR A 334 15.77 -66.59 21.37
N VAL A 335 16.59 -65.54 21.56
CA VAL A 335 18.02 -65.27 21.92
C VAL A 335 19.00 -65.20 20.71
N THR A 336 19.37 -63.94 20.38
CA THR A 336 20.65 -63.33 19.94
C THR A 336 21.31 -63.47 18.54
N LYS A 337 21.84 -62.28 18.11
CA LYS A 337 23.12 -61.92 17.41
C LYS A 337 23.27 -62.34 15.94
N THR A 338 23.94 -61.59 15.02
CA THR A 338 25.24 -60.89 15.06
C THR A 338 25.42 -59.87 13.89
N GLU A 339 26.18 -58.79 14.17
CA GLU A 339 27.27 -58.07 13.44
C GLU A 339 27.50 -58.24 11.90
N THR A 340 27.85 -57.23 11.09
CA THR A 340 29.18 -56.56 10.96
C THR A 340 29.23 -55.56 9.78
N LYS A 341 30.04 -54.48 9.87
CA LYS A 341 30.97 -53.87 8.85
C LYS A 341 31.23 -52.38 9.19
N SER A 342 32.44 -51.99 9.62
CA SER A 342 33.73 -51.79 8.91
C SER A 342 33.88 -50.40 8.27
N GLU A 343 34.72 -49.58 8.90
CA GLU A 343 35.24 -48.28 8.47
C GLU A 343 36.28 -48.37 7.35
N ARG A 344 36.44 -47.29 6.56
CA ARG A 344 37.74 -46.75 6.13
C ARG A 344 37.60 -45.35 5.52
N ASN A 345 38.26 -44.37 6.13
CA ASN A 345 38.59 -43.05 5.55
C ASN A 345 39.93 -43.13 4.79
N SER A 346 40.14 -42.25 3.81
CA SER A 346 41.40 -41.47 3.62
C SER A 346 41.41 -40.67 2.30
N GLU A 347 41.72 -39.38 2.45
CA GLU A 347 42.67 -38.54 1.69
C GLU A 347 42.35 -37.93 0.30
N THR A 348 42.49 -36.59 0.29
CA THR A 348 42.74 -35.59 -0.76
C THR A 348 44.16 -35.73 -1.38
N PRO A 349 44.56 -35.12 -2.54
CA PRO A 349 44.76 -33.65 -2.66
C PRO A 349 44.71 -32.96 -4.07
N VAL A 350 44.49 -31.63 -4.03
CA VAL A 350 45.13 -30.48 -4.75
C VAL A 350 45.44 -30.55 -6.27
N ILE A 351 44.94 -29.57 -7.06
CA ILE A 351 45.64 -28.87 -8.16
C ILE A 351 45.23 -27.37 -8.23
N THR A 352 46.20 -26.57 -8.69
CA THR A 352 46.56 -25.13 -8.70
C THR A 352 45.85 -24.11 -9.63
N ASN A 353 45.91 -22.83 -9.20
CA ASN A 353 46.25 -21.54 -9.87
C ASN A 353 45.61 -21.13 -11.24
N SER A 354 44.82 -20.04 -11.34
CA SER A 354 45.12 -18.57 -11.43
C SER A 354 44.93 -18.03 -12.89
N PRO A 355 45.04 -16.71 -13.18
CA PRO A 355 43.93 -15.75 -13.29
C PRO A 355 43.79 -15.11 -14.71
N ASP A 356 42.70 -14.36 -14.96
CA ASP A 356 42.49 -13.60 -16.20
C ASP A 356 42.18 -12.11 -15.88
N PRO A 357 42.68 -11.12 -16.65
CA PRO A 357 42.63 -9.70 -16.30
C PRO A 357 41.55 -8.91 -17.05
N SER A 358 41.21 -7.74 -16.50
CA SER A 358 40.39 -6.69 -17.12
C SER A 358 41.16 -5.88 -18.18
N PRO A 359 40.44 -5.07 -18.98
CA PRO A 359 40.86 -3.67 -19.16
C PRO A 359 39.72 -2.62 -19.13
N GLN A 360 40.11 -1.41 -18.71
CA GLN A 360 39.43 -0.09 -18.76
C GLN A 360 39.36 0.42 -20.24
N ALA A 361 38.81 1.54 -20.69
CA ALA A 361 38.16 2.80 -20.24
C ALA A 361 37.56 3.45 -21.53
N ILE A 362 36.82 4.56 -21.42
CA ILE A 362 36.92 5.82 -22.22
C ILE A 362 35.66 6.68 -22.01
N ALA A 363 35.88 7.98 -21.79
CA ALA A 363 34.89 9.06 -21.78
C ALA A 363 35.10 9.99 -23.00
N PRO A 364 34.13 10.85 -23.35
CA PRO A 364 34.46 12.13 -24.00
C PRO A 364 33.83 13.38 -23.35
N VAL A 365 34.47 14.49 -23.73
CA VAL A 365 34.49 15.90 -23.27
C VAL A 365 33.35 16.76 -23.89
N PRO A 366 33.00 17.96 -23.36
CA PRO A 366 31.80 18.72 -23.75
C PRO A 366 32.01 19.71 -24.91
N ASP A 367 30.89 20.03 -25.59
CA ASP A 367 30.76 20.95 -26.73
C ASP A 367 30.54 22.42 -26.28
N PRO A 368 31.29 23.41 -26.81
CA PRO A 368 31.14 24.82 -26.47
C PRO A 368 30.51 25.61 -27.62
N ASN A 369 29.19 25.85 -27.61
CA ASN A 369 28.56 26.89 -28.45
C ASN A 369 27.15 27.24 -27.95
N LEU A 370 26.96 28.41 -27.34
CA LEU A 370 25.74 29.22 -27.51
C LEU A 370 25.99 30.68 -27.04
N PRO A 371 25.63 31.70 -27.83
CA PRO A 371 25.95 33.10 -27.55
C PRO A 371 24.94 33.80 -26.62
N ASN A 372 25.48 34.76 -25.86
CA ASN A 372 24.80 35.77 -25.05
C ASN A 372 23.79 36.60 -25.86
N SER A 373 22.56 36.70 -25.38
CA SER A 373 21.60 37.72 -25.82
C SER A 373 21.02 38.45 -24.61
N THR A 374 21.52 39.66 -24.36
CA THR A 374 20.93 40.70 -23.51
C THR A 374 19.60 41.20 -24.10
N PRO A 375 18.52 41.36 -23.30
CA PRO A 375 17.36 42.14 -23.70
C PRO A 375 17.44 43.60 -23.20
N GLN A 376 17.17 44.55 -24.10
CA GLN A 376 16.86 45.95 -23.78
C GLN A 376 15.46 46.09 -23.15
N PRO A 377 15.18 47.17 -22.39
CA PRO A 377 13.94 47.33 -21.63
C PRO A 377 12.83 48.06 -22.42
N LEU A 378 11.57 47.68 -22.17
CA LEU A 378 10.36 48.42 -22.55
C LEU A 378 9.45 48.61 -21.31
N PRO A 379 8.45 49.51 -21.31
CA PRO A 379 8.31 50.61 -20.36
C PRO A 379 7.39 50.28 -19.18
N SER A 380 7.62 50.99 -18.08
CA SER A 380 6.85 50.95 -16.84
C SER A 380 5.40 51.44 -16.99
N LEU A 381 4.44 50.65 -16.50
CA LEU A 381 3.13 51.12 -16.03
C LEU A 381 3.04 51.00 -14.50
N PRO A 382 2.18 51.78 -13.84
CA PRO A 382 2.44 52.36 -12.52
C PRO A 382 2.14 51.46 -11.31
N GLN A 383 2.90 51.75 -10.25
CA GLN A 383 2.65 51.44 -8.83
C GLN A 383 1.21 51.86 -8.47
N GLU A 384 0.41 51.18 -7.65
CA GLU A 384 0.69 50.50 -6.39
C GLU A 384 -0.35 49.38 -6.15
N LEU A 385 0.13 48.17 -5.86
CA LEU A 385 -0.54 47.25 -4.94
C LEU A 385 0.58 46.72 -4.07
N ILE A 386 0.54 47.09 -2.80
CA ILE A 386 1.54 46.74 -1.79
C ILE A 386 1.65 45.21 -1.74
N LEU A 387 2.73 44.67 -2.32
CA LEU A 387 3.10 43.26 -2.20
C LEU A 387 3.71 43.02 -0.80
N PRO A 388 3.43 41.87 -0.16
CA PRO A 388 4.11 41.46 1.07
C PRO A 388 5.62 41.27 0.81
N PRO A 389 6.46 41.32 1.86
CA PRO A 389 7.91 41.42 1.70
C PRO A 389 8.50 40.23 0.96
N ILE A 390 9.42 40.57 0.06
CA ILE A 390 10.41 39.77 -0.67
C ILE A 390 10.65 38.38 -0.05
N SER A 391 10.34 37.31 -0.79
CA SER A 391 10.71 35.94 -0.45
C SER A 391 12.23 35.81 -0.45
N VAL A 392 12.84 35.82 0.74
CA VAL A 392 14.25 35.42 0.89
C VAL A 392 14.32 33.94 0.53
N SER A 393 14.95 33.61 -0.61
CA SER A 393 15.23 32.22 -0.98
C SER A 393 16.08 31.60 0.13
N MET A 394 15.52 30.65 0.86
CA MET A 394 16.25 29.90 1.87
C MET A 394 17.30 29.01 1.20
N ASP A 395 18.51 28.97 1.76
CA ASP A 395 19.58 28.11 1.28
C ASP A 395 19.54 26.74 1.98
N TYR A 396 19.32 25.69 1.19
CA TYR A 396 19.27 24.29 1.64
C TYR A 396 20.55 23.51 1.29
N SER A 397 21.53 24.15 0.64
CA SER A 397 22.72 23.50 0.08
C SER A 397 23.49 22.70 1.13
N GLN A 398 23.59 23.23 2.35
CA GLN A 398 24.27 22.57 3.45
C GLN A 398 23.55 21.27 3.87
N LEU A 399 22.23 21.31 4.05
CA LEU A 399 21.44 20.11 4.35
C LEU A 399 21.57 19.07 3.23
N GLU A 400 21.42 19.50 1.98
CA GLU A 400 21.56 18.62 0.83
C GLU A 400 22.96 17.98 0.75
N SER A 401 24.03 18.74 1.04
CA SER A 401 25.39 18.22 1.03
C SER A 401 25.61 17.11 2.07
N PHE A 402 25.06 17.28 3.29
CA PHE A 402 25.17 16.26 4.34
C PHE A 402 24.34 15.02 4.01
N LEU A 403 23.12 15.21 3.49
CA LEU A 403 22.27 14.10 3.07
C LEU A 403 22.89 13.28 1.93
N LYS A 404 23.43 13.96 0.90
CA LYS A 404 24.12 13.31 -0.22
C LYS A 404 25.37 12.54 0.24
N ALA A 405 26.07 13.06 1.25
CA ALA A 405 27.22 12.40 1.87
C ALA A 405 26.84 11.32 2.90
N LYS A 406 25.53 11.03 3.10
CA LYS A 406 25.01 10.11 4.12
C LYS A 406 25.47 10.44 5.55
N LYS A 407 25.73 11.73 5.82
CA LYS A 407 26.08 12.28 7.14
C LYS A 407 24.81 12.61 7.92
N TRP A 408 24.14 11.57 8.40
CA TRP A 408 22.77 11.66 8.93
C TRP A 408 22.67 12.52 10.19
N GLN A 409 23.68 12.51 11.05
CA GLN A 409 23.70 13.31 12.27
C GLN A 409 23.84 14.81 11.94
N GLU A 410 24.76 15.15 11.05
CA GLU A 410 24.98 16.52 10.60
C GLU A 410 23.80 17.04 9.79
N ALA A 411 23.18 16.19 8.95
CA ALA A 411 21.95 16.52 8.24
C ALA A 411 20.78 16.83 9.20
N ASP A 412 20.66 16.05 10.28
CA ASP A 412 19.64 16.27 11.30
C ASP A 412 19.83 17.59 12.05
N GLN A 413 21.07 17.90 12.42
CA GLN A 413 21.43 19.18 13.03
C GLN A 413 21.19 20.35 12.07
N ALA A 414 21.59 20.22 10.80
CA ALA A 414 21.36 21.22 9.77
C ALA A 414 19.86 21.47 9.55
N THR A 415 19.05 20.40 9.55
CA THR A 415 17.58 20.49 9.47
C THR A 415 17.02 21.30 10.63
N ARG A 416 17.46 21.02 11.86
CA ARG A 416 17.04 21.77 13.05
C ARG A 416 17.37 23.25 12.94
N ASN A 417 18.61 23.59 12.59
CA ASN A 417 19.07 24.97 12.49
C ASN A 417 18.30 25.72 11.40
N LEU A 418 18.10 25.09 10.25
CA LEU A 418 17.35 25.66 9.14
C LEU A 418 15.90 25.96 9.55
N MET A 419 15.22 25.03 10.22
CA MET A 419 13.84 25.25 10.64
C MET A 419 13.70 26.29 11.76
N LEU A 420 14.69 26.40 12.67
CA LEU A 420 14.72 27.50 13.64
C LEU A 420 14.89 28.85 12.95
N LYS A 421 15.76 28.92 11.92
CA LYS A 421 15.97 30.13 11.13
C LYS A 421 14.71 30.56 10.38
N ILE A 422 14.04 29.61 9.71
CA ILE A 422 12.78 29.87 8.98
C ILE A 422 11.69 30.39 9.92
N ALA A 423 11.60 29.84 11.13
CA ALA A 423 10.62 30.27 12.12
C ALA A 423 11.04 31.53 12.91
N GLY A 424 12.25 32.07 12.69
CA GLY A 424 12.77 33.21 13.45
C GLY A 424 13.07 32.91 14.92
N ARG A 425 13.44 31.66 15.24
CA ARG A 425 13.59 31.14 16.62
C ARG A 425 14.98 30.61 16.97
N GLU A 426 16.01 31.15 16.32
CA GLU A 426 17.40 30.73 16.51
C GLU A 426 17.87 30.93 17.97
N LYS A 427 17.38 31.99 18.64
CA LYS A 427 17.74 32.31 20.03
C LYS A 427 17.10 31.34 21.02
N GLU A 428 15.88 30.90 20.74
CA GLU A 428 15.10 30.00 21.58
C GLU A 428 15.64 28.57 21.49
N GLY A 429 16.10 28.15 20.30
CA GLY A 429 16.63 26.80 20.08
C GLY A 429 15.57 25.69 20.02
N TRP A 430 14.28 26.05 19.98
CA TRP A 430 13.15 25.13 19.84
C TRP A 430 11.96 25.82 19.14
N LEU A 431 11.11 25.03 18.46
CA LEU A 431 9.85 25.50 17.87
C LEU A 431 8.67 25.18 18.80
N ASP A 432 7.79 26.15 19.00
CA ASP A 432 6.51 25.94 19.68
C ASP A 432 5.40 25.57 18.69
N SER A 433 4.23 25.21 19.21
CA SER A 433 3.06 24.83 18.40
C SER A 433 2.63 25.93 17.41
N PRO A 434 2.53 27.23 17.79
CA PRO A 434 2.27 28.31 16.84
C PRO A 434 3.29 28.39 15.69
N SER A 435 4.58 28.25 16.00
CA SER A 435 5.66 28.31 14.99
C SER A 435 5.58 27.14 14.02
N ILE A 436 5.23 25.95 14.49
CA ILE A 436 4.99 24.78 13.63
C ILE A 436 3.73 25.00 12.78
N GLY A 437 2.63 25.47 13.37
CA GLY A 437 1.37 25.72 12.65
C GLY A 437 1.49 26.77 11.54
N ASN A 438 2.33 27.78 11.76
CA ASN A 438 2.58 28.87 10.81
C ASN A 438 3.79 28.63 9.89
N PHE A 439 4.47 27.49 10.03
CA PHE A 439 5.67 27.18 9.24
C PHE A 439 5.36 27.24 7.73
N PRO A 440 6.19 27.86 6.88
CA PRO A 440 5.92 27.93 5.44
C PRO A 440 5.86 26.54 4.80
N CYS A 441 4.82 26.29 3.98
CA CYS A 441 4.62 24.97 3.37
C CYS A 441 5.72 24.64 2.36
N GLU A 442 6.21 25.62 1.60
CA GLU A 442 7.28 25.42 0.61
C GLU A 442 8.58 24.93 1.27
N ASP A 443 8.99 25.58 2.36
CA ASP A 443 10.15 25.17 3.15
C ASP A 443 9.99 23.77 3.75
N LEU A 444 8.82 23.50 4.35
CA LEU A 444 8.55 22.20 4.97
C LEU A 444 8.56 21.08 3.92
N ALA A 445 8.02 21.35 2.72
CA ALA A 445 8.01 20.42 1.59
C ALA A 445 9.44 20.17 1.08
N LYS A 446 10.24 21.23 0.94
CA LYS A 446 11.62 21.12 0.46
C LYS A 446 12.50 20.29 1.38
N ILE A 447 12.42 20.54 2.68
CA ILE A 447 13.16 19.76 3.69
C ILE A 447 12.71 18.29 3.66
N ASN A 448 11.39 18.04 3.62
CA ASN A 448 10.85 16.70 3.56
C ASN A 448 11.33 15.93 2.31
N GLN A 449 11.32 16.58 1.14
CA GLN A 449 11.75 15.99 -0.13
C GLN A 449 13.23 15.60 -0.10
N LEU A 450 14.11 16.46 0.44
CA LEU A 450 15.54 16.17 0.56
C LEU A 450 15.77 14.92 1.42
N TRP A 451 15.09 14.82 2.56
CA TRP A 451 15.18 13.64 3.43
C TRP A 451 14.70 12.37 2.72
N LEU A 452 13.53 12.40 2.07
CA LEU A 452 13.02 11.26 1.31
C LEU A 452 13.99 10.80 0.22
N GLN A 453 14.50 11.74 -0.58
CA GLN A 453 15.35 11.46 -1.73
C GLN A 453 16.64 10.75 -1.33
N TYR A 454 17.36 11.28 -0.35
CA TYR A 454 18.69 10.78 -0.02
C TYR A 454 18.66 9.61 0.97
N SER A 455 17.59 9.46 1.75
CA SER A 455 17.41 8.32 2.66
C SER A 455 16.71 7.11 2.04
N GLU A 456 16.52 7.10 0.71
CA GLU A 456 15.82 6.01 0.01
C GLU A 456 14.38 5.80 0.57
N GLY A 457 13.70 6.90 0.87
CA GLY A 457 12.34 6.92 1.42
C GLY A 457 12.23 6.57 2.91
N LYS A 458 13.36 6.34 3.59
CA LYS A 458 13.37 5.82 4.97
C LYS A 458 13.12 6.86 6.05
N PHE A 459 13.55 8.10 5.83
CA PHE A 459 13.50 9.20 6.78
C PHE A 459 12.81 10.41 6.13
N ALA A 460 11.81 10.99 6.81
CA ALA A 460 11.15 12.23 6.45
C ALA A 460 10.08 12.60 7.49
N PHE A 461 9.52 13.81 7.40
CA PHE A 461 8.34 14.19 8.18
C PHE A 461 7.08 13.44 7.76
N THR A 462 6.92 13.16 6.47
CA THR A 462 5.80 12.36 5.95
C THR A 462 5.86 10.91 6.45
N VAL A 463 7.06 10.36 6.55
CA VAL A 463 7.29 9.04 7.13
C VAL A 463 6.91 9.03 8.61
N GLN A 464 7.34 10.03 9.39
CA GLN A 464 6.93 10.19 10.79
C GLN A 464 5.41 10.35 10.93
N LYS A 465 4.80 11.13 10.03
CA LYS A 465 3.35 11.35 9.99
C LYS A 465 2.58 10.04 9.77
N SER A 466 2.98 9.22 8.81
CA SER A 466 2.31 7.93 8.55
C SER A 466 2.33 7.00 9.77
N ILE A 467 3.49 6.94 10.46
CA ILE A 467 3.65 6.15 11.68
C ILE A 467 2.79 6.72 12.82
N TRP A 468 2.71 8.04 12.92
CA TRP A 468 1.87 8.75 13.89
C TRP A 468 0.39 8.52 13.66
N ASP A 469 -0.10 8.71 12.44
CA ASP A 469 -1.50 8.51 12.09
C ASP A 469 -1.94 7.07 12.40
N THR A 470 -1.05 6.10 12.18
CA THR A 470 -1.27 4.71 12.59
C THR A 470 -1.30 4.53 14.11
N ALA A 471 -0.50 5.30 14.86
CA ALA A 471 -0.48 5.22 16.33
C ALA A 471 -1.75 5.81 16.96
N VAL A 472 -2.32 6.87 16.36
CA VAL A 472 -3.53 7.56 16.86
C VAL A 472 -4.84 7.02 16.28
N TRP A 473 -4.81 6.08 15.33
CA TRP A 473 -6.02 5.55 14.70
C TRP A 473 -6.99 4.94 15.73
N ASN A 474 -8.22 5.47 15.79
CA ASN A 474 -9.25 5.12 16.78
C ASN A 474 -8.81 5.24 18.25
N ARG A 475 -7.84 6.11 18.54
CA ARG A 475 -7.33 6.36 19.89
C ARG A 475 -7.31 7.86 20.16
N GLU A 476 -7.61 8.24 21.40
CA GLU A 476 -7.37 9.62 21.83
C GLU A 476 -5.88 9.93 21.87
N VAL A 477 -5.51 11.17 21.56
CA VAL A 477 -4.12 11.57 21.51
C VAL A 477 -3.59 11.77 22.94
N THR A 478 -2.97 10.74 23.50
CA THR A 478 -2.37 10.73 24.85
C THR A 478 -0.85 10.61 24.81
N ASN A 479 -0.19 10.85 25.95
CA ASN A 479 1.26 10.62 26.08
C ASN A 479 1.65 9.15 25.87
N GLU A 480 0.74 8.22 26.14
CA GLU A 480 0.94 6.79 25.90
C GLU A 480 1.01 6.49 24.40
N VAL A 481 0.09 7.07 23.61
CA VAL A 481 0.08 6.95 22.14
C VAL A 481 1.34 7.57 21.53
N TYR A 482 1.82 8.69 22.09
CA TYR A 482 3.10 9.27 21.71
C TYR A 482 4.29 8.36 22.03
N GLY A 483 4.22 7.63 23.14
CA GLY A 483 5.15 6.56 23.46
C GLY A 483 5.19 5.47 22.39
N VAL A 484 4.03 4.98 21.94
CA VAL A 484 3.93 3.96 20.88
C VAL A 484 4.57 4.45 19.58
N PHE A 485 4.32 5.71 19.20
CA PHE A 485 4.97 6.33 18.06
C PHE A 485 6.51 6.38 18.26
N ALA A 486 6.96 6.84 19.42
CA ALA A 486 8.38 6.96 19.73
C ALA A 486 9.13 5.62 19.75
N ASP A 487 8.46 4.54 20.17
CA ASP A 487 9.00 3.18 20.07
C ASP A 487 9.18 2.78 18.60
N ARG A 488 8.18 3.06 17.75
CA ARG A 488 8.21 2.70 16.31
C ARG A 488 9.31 3.38 15.53
N VAL A 489 9.57 4.66 15.83
CA VAL A 489 10.66 5.43 15.19
C VAL A 489 12.01 5.27 15.91
N GLY A 490 12.08 4.50 17.01
CA GLY A 490 13.33 4.20 17.71
C GLY A 490 13.88 5.35 18.58
N TRP A 491 13.03 6.23 19.10
CA TRP A 491 13.43 7.28 20.07
C TRP A 491 13.26 6.84 21.52
N ARG A 492 12.50 5.76 21.74
CA ARG A 492 12.26 5.16 23.04
C ARG A 492 12.49 3.65 22.93
N VAL A 493 13.18 3.08 23.91
CA VAL A 493 13.48 1.65 23.99
C VAL A 493 13.21 1.19 25.41
N ASN A 494 12.42 0.13 25.59
CA ASN A 494 12.02 -0.40 26.91
C ASN A 494 11.42 0.70 27.82
N ASN A 495 10.53 1.54 27.27
CA ASN A 495 9.95 2.71 27.94
C ASN A 495 10.94 3.80 28.39
N LYS A 496 12.23 3.70 28.01
CA LYS A 496 13.26 4.70 28.28
C LYS A 496 13.53 5.55 27.04
N TRP A 497 13.39 6.87 27.18
CA TRP A 497 13.73 7.82 26.13
C TRP A 497 15.25 7.86 25.93
N LEU A 498 15.68 7.68 24.68
CA LEU A 498 17.09 7.78 24.31
C LEU A 498 17.51 9.25 24.29
N LYS A 499 18.73 9.54 24.75
CA LYS A 499 19.39 10.83 24.52
C LYS A 499 19.81 10.93 23.06
N TYR A 500 19.92 12.15 22.54
CA TYR A 500 20.32 12.36 21.14
C TYR A 500 21.69 11.73 20.78
N ALA A 501 22.61 11.66 21.75
CA ALA A 501 23.90 10.98 21.57
C ALA A 501 23.78 9.45 21.45
N GLU A 502 22.64 8.87 21.83
CA GLU A 502 22.35 7.42 21.76
C GLU A 502 21.56 7.06 20.49
N TYR A 503 21.28 8.01 19.59
CA TYR A 503 20.49 7.76 18.37
C TYR A 503 21.32 7.04 17.31
N ASN A 504 20.64 6.26 16.47
CA ASN A 504 21.28 5.55 15.37
C ASN A 504 21.29 6.43 14.11
N PHE A 505 22.45 6.99 13.78
CA PHE A 505 22.66 7.82 12.59
C PHE A 505 23.16 7.00 11.40
N THR A 506 22.48 5.89 11.12
CA THR A 506 22.75 5.04 9.95
C THR A 506 21.45 4.74 9.23
N LEU A 507 21.55 4.23 7.99
CA LEU A 507 20.38 3.74 7.26
C LEU A 507 19.79 2.46 7.87
N ASP A 508 20.35 1.88 8.94
CA ASP A 508 19.76 0.74 9.65
C ASP A 508 18.76 1.17 10.74
N ALA A 509 18.69 2.47 11.07
CA ALA A 509 17.75 2.97 12.07
C ALA A 509 16.27 2.72 11.68
N PRO A 510 15.31 2.71 12.61
CA PRO A 510 13.90 2.49 12.28
C PRO A 510 13.33 3.53 11.30
N GLN A 511 12.29 3.15 10.57
CA GLN A 511 11.65 4.06 9.63
C GLN A 511 11.12 5.31 10.35
N GLY A 512 11.35 6.49 9.78
CA GLY A 512 10.96 7.76 10.41
C GLY A 512 11.84 8.20 11.60
N HIS A 513 12.95 7.50 11.89
CA HIS A 513 13.86 7.87 12.98
C HIS A 513 14.39 9.30 12.86
N LEU A 514 14.63 9.76 11.64
CA LEU A 514 15.07 11.11 11.33
C LEU A 514 14.08 11.80 10.38
N PRO A 515 14.06 13.15 10.34
CA PRO A 515 14.79 14.05 11.23
C PRO A 515 14.18 14.15 12.64
N GLN A 516 15.04 14.15 13.67
CA GLN A 516 14.66 14.43 15.04
C GLN A 516 14.79 15.92 15.35
N MET A 517 13.62 16.52 15.54
CA MET A 517 13.52 17.93 15.84
C MET A 517 13.13 18.17 17.29
N PHE A 518 13.87 19.09 17.92
CA PHE A 518 13.59 19.74 19.19
C PHE A 518 14.13 19.07 20.45
N ASN A 519 14.40 19.94 21.42
CA ASN A 519 15.09 19.64 22.66
C ASN A 519 14.22 18.72 23.54
N GLN A 520 14.78 17.58 23.94
CA GLN A 520 14.15 16.56 24.78
C GLN A 520 13.61 17.11 26.12
N ASN A 521 14.07 18.31 26.52
CA ASN A 521 13.82 18.86 27.84
C ASN A 521 12.68 19.90 27.92
N LYS A 522 12.02 20.28 26.83
CA LYS A 522 10.97 21.34 26.88
C LYS A 522 9.66 21.08 26.13
N LEU A 523 9.53 20.02 25.33
CA LEU A 523 8.24 19.59 24.78
C LEU A 523 8.19 18.05 24.67
N PRO A 524 7.76 17.32 25.72
CA PRO A 524 7.58 15.87 25.65
C PRO A 524 6.24 15.44 25.05
N SER A 525 5.25 16.32 24.94
CA SER A 525 3.90 15.94 24.51
C SER A 525 3.55 16.57 23.16
N ASN A 526 3.31 15.71 22.17
CA ASN A 526 2.45 16.01 21.03
C ASN A 526 3.00 16.88 19.89
N ARG A 527 4.31 16.88 19.59
CA ARG A 527 4.81 17.60 18.39
C ARG A 527 4.11 17.15 17.10
N LEU A 528 3.83 15.86 16.98
CA LEU A 528 3.11 15.32 15.82
C LEU A 528 1.61 15.61 15.84
N SER A 529 1.01 15.97 16.98
CA SER A 529 -0.37 16.47 16.98
C SER A 529 -0.50 17.85 16.33
N VAL A 530 0.61 18.58 16.12
CA VAL A 530 0.64 19.87 15.43
C VAL A 530 1.27 19.73 14.05
N LEU A 531 2.38 18.99 13.96
CA LEU A 531 3.08 18.77 12.70
C LEU A 531 2.27 17.89 11.73
N SER A 532 1.56 16.83 12.19
CA SER A 532 0.73 16.01 11.28
C SER A 532 -0.40 16.82 10.64
N PRO A 533 -1.22 17.59 11.38
CA PRO A 533 -2.21 18.47 10.77
C PRO A 533 -1.59 19.56 9.89
N LYS A 534 -0.42 20.08 10.25
CA LYS A 534 0.29 21.07 9.42
C LYS A 534 0.73 20.49 8.08
N LEU A 535 1.36 19.32 8.10
CA LEU A 535 1.77 18.58 6.90
C LEU A 535 0.55 18.30 6.01
N ALA A 536 -0.57 17.86 6.60
CA ALA A 536 -1.83 17.68 5.89
C ALA A 536 -2.34 19.00 5.27
N LYS A 537 -2.35 20.11 6.02
CA LYS A 537 -2.74 21.43 5.52
C LYS A 537 -1.84 21.92 4.38
N CYS A 538 -0.57 21.56 4.39
CA CYS A 538 0.40 21.89 3.35
C CYS A 538 0.39 20.91 2.17
N ASN A 539 -0.46 19.88 2.17
CA ASN A 539 -0.46 18.80 1.19
C ASN A 539 0.90 18.06 1.09
N ILE A 540 1.65 18.01 2.19
CA ILE A 540 2.91 17.26 2.34
C ILE A 540 2.54 15.97 3.06
N ILE A 541 2.37 14.86 2.34
CA ILE A 541 1.76 13.63 2.89
C ILE A 541 2.66 12.43 2.69
#